data_AF-A0A2L2YPR8-F1
#
_entry.id   AF-A0A2L2YPR8-F1
#
_cell.length_a   1.000
_cell.length_b   1.000
_cell.length_c   1.000
_cell.angle_alpha   90.00
_cell.angle_beta   90.00
_cell.angle_gamma   90.00
#
_symmetry.space_group_name_H-M   'P 1'
#
loop_
_entity.id
_entity.type
_entity.pdbx_description
1 polymer ?
#
loop_
_entity_poly.entity_id
_entity_poly.type
_entity_poly.pdbx_seq_one_letter_code
_entity_poly.pdbx_strand_id
1 'polypeptide(L)'
;EIFSGPLFTTFLIGVSTNLLALWYSMKMQSYWKERNVHYVKPLPFLGSLLDNVTMTMQDQDSKRNNSLGPIYGAYEANSPTLTEADPKLLRDIHVKDFANFPN
;
A
#
# COMPACT_ATOMS: atom_id res chain seq x y z
N GLU A 1 -37.15 -20.77 11.11
CA GLU A 1 -37.13 -20.72 9.63
C GLU A 1 -36.47 -19.46 9.03
N ILE A 2 -36.20 -18.40 9.80
CA ILE A 2 -35.57 -17.16 9.29
C ILE A 2 -34.10 -17.38 8.84
N PHE A 3 -33.39 -18.33 9.44
CA PHE A 3 -31.97 -18.60 9.21
C PHE A 3 -31.66 -19.57 8.06
N SER A 4 -32.65 -20.06 7.33
CA SER A 4 -32.47 -21.12 6.31
C SER A 4 -33.03 -20.75 4.93
N GLY A 5 -33.35 -19.47 4.72
CA GLY A 5 -33.81 -18.96 3.42
C GLY A 5 -32.67 -18.63 2.46
N PRO A 6 -32.91 -18.68 1.14
CA PRO A 6 -31.90 -18.37 0.12
C PRO A 6 -31.27 -16.97 0.28
N LEU A 7 -32.04 -15.98 0.73
CA LEU A 7 -31.54 -14.62 1.03
C LEU A 7 -30.53 -14.60 2.19
N PHE A 8 -30.75 -15.42 3.22
CA PHE A 8 -29.83 -15.51 4.34
C PHE A 8 -28.52 -16.19 3.91
N THR A 9 -28.60 -17.24 3.08
CA THR A 9 -27.40 -17.90 2.54
C THR A 9 -26.60 -17.01 1.61
N THR A 10 -27.23 -16.23 0.73
CA THR A 10 -26.52 -15.30 -0.15
C THR A 10 -25.86 -14.17 0.64
N PHE A 11 -26.53 -13.68 1.69
CA PHE A 11 -25.95 -12.72 2.62
C PHE A 11 -24.69 -13.25 3.30
N LEU A 12 -24.74 -14.48 3.84
CA LEU A 12 -23.57 -15.10 4.48
C LEU A 12 -22.41 -15.27 3.49
N ILE A 13 -22.66 -15.77 2.27
CA ILE A 13 -21.63 -15.91 1.24
C ILE A 13 -21.01 -14.55 0.90
N GLY A 14 -21.83 -13.51 0.77
CA GLY A 14 -21.36 -12.15 0.49
C GLY A 14 -20.44 -11.62 1.61
N VAL A 15 -20.85 -11.78 2.86
CA VAL A 15 -20.05 -11.38 4.04
C VAL A 15 -18.74 -12.16 4.09
N SER A 16 -18.78 -13.49 3.94
CA SER A 16 -17.59 -14.32 3.95
C SER A 16 -16.61 -13.95 2.83
N THR A 17 -17.11 -13.72 1.62
CA THR A 17 -16.28 -13.32 0.47
C THR A 17 -15.63 -11.96 0.71
N ASN A 18 -16.37 -11.00 1.25
CA ASN A 18 -15.85 -9.67 1.58
C ASN A 18 -14.77 -9.72 2.66
N LEU A 19 -14.98 -10.49 3.73
CA LEU A 19 -14.00 -10.69 4.80
C LEU A 19 -12.70 -11.34 4.28
N LEU A 20 -12.82 -12.36 3.42
CA LEU A 20 -11.67 -13.01 2.79
C LEU A 20 -10.90 -12.04 1.89
N ALA A 21 -11.61 -11.22 1.10
CA ALA A 21 -10.98 -10.22 0.25
C ALA A 21 -10.24 -9.14 1.06
N LEU A 22 -10.85 -8.65 2.15
CA LEU A 22 -10.21 -7.70 3.07
C LEU A 22 -8.96 -8.31 3.72
N TRP A 23 -9.06 -9.54 4.21
CA TRP A 23 -7.92 -10.25 4.79
C TRP A 23 -6.79 -10.44 3.78
N TYR A 24 -7.11 -10.84 2.55
CA TYR A 24 -6.13 -11.02 1.48
C TYR A 24 -5.42 -9.70 1.15
N SER A 25 -6.16 -8.60 0.99
CA SER A 25 -5.56 -7.29 0.72
C SER A 25 -4.65 -6.83 1.87
N MET A 26 -5.09 -6.96 3.12
CA MET A 26 -4.28 -6.63 4.30
C MET A 26 -3.02 -7.50 4.38
N LYS A 27 -3.09 -8.76 3.94
CA LYS A 27 -1.93 -9.65 3.87
C LYS A 27 -0.94 -9.22 2.79
N MET A 28 -1.39 -8.80 1.61
CA MET A 28 -0.46 -8.28 0.58
C MET A 28 0.26 -7.00 1.06
N GLN A 29 -0.43 -6.21 1.88
CA GLN A 29 0.07 -4.98 2.46
C GLN A 29 0.97 -5.17 3.71
N SER A 30 1.45 -6.38 3.99
CA SER A 30 2.43 -6.64 5.07
C SER A 30 3.89 -6.51 4.63
N TYR A 31 4.17 -6.35 3.34
CA TYR A 31 5.51 -6.35 2.75
C TYR A 31 6.53 -5.46 3.46
N TRP A 32 6.18 -4.17 3.67
CA TRP A 32 7.07 -3.20 4.34
C TRP A 32 7.20 -3.44 5.84
N LYS A 33 6.11 -3.91 6.46
CA LYS A 33 6.09 -4.27 7.89
C LYS A 33 7.06 -5.41 8.17
N GLU A 34 7.08 -6.44 7.33
CA GLU A 34 7.97 -7.60 7.45
C GLU A 34 9.45 -7.23 7.28
N ARG A 35 9.74 -6.17 6.51
CA ARG A 35 11.10 -5.68 6.24
C ARG A 35 11.57 -4.59 7.21
N ASN A 36 10.75 -4.24 8.20
CA ASN A 36 11.04 -3.16 9.16
C ASN A 36 11.36 -1.81 8.48
N VAL A 37 10.74 -1.54 7.33
CA VAL A 37 10.84 -0.25 6.65
C VAL A 37 9.70 0.64 7.13
N HIS A 38 9.93 1.93 7.38
CA HIS A 38 8.85 2.87 7.67
C HIS A 38 7.92 2.99 6.46
N TYR A 39 6.60 2.93 6.65
CA TYR A 39 5.66 2.97 5.54
C TYR A 39 4.39 3.76 5.87
N VAL A 40 3.76 4.27 4.82
CA VAL A 40 2.43 4.89 4.91
C VAL A 40 1.41 3.78 5.18
N LYS A 41 0.64 3.92 6.27
CA LYS A 41 -0.40 2.95 6.63
C LYS A 41 -1.42 2.82 5.49
N PRO A 42 -1.52 1.64 4.84
CA PRO A 42 -2.41 1.47 3.70
C PRO A 42 -3.84 1.20 4.14
N LEU A 43 -4.77 1.47 3.23
CA LEU A 43 -6.16 1.04 3.32
C LEU A 43 -6.38 -0.21 2.47
N PRO A 44 -7.31 -1.10 2.86
CA PRO A 44 -7.65 -2.25 2.05
C PRO A 44 -8.03 -1.83 0.63
N PHE A 45 -7.51 -2.55 -0.37
CA PHE A 45 -7.67 -2.35 -1.82
C PHE A 45 -7.07 -1.05 -2.39
N LEU A 46 -7.16 0.08 -1.68
CA LEU A 46 -6.71 1.40 -2.15
C LEU A 46 -5.23 1.69 -1.85
N GLY A 47 -4.64 1.01 -0.88
CA GLY A 47 -3.27 1.28 -0.47
C GLY A 47 -3.12 2.67 0.15
N SER A 48 -2.12 3.41 -0.30
CA SER A 48 -1.77 4.77 0.15
C SER A 48 -2.31 5.88 -0.75
N LEU A 49 -3.22 5.54 -1.68
CA LEU A 49 -3.72 6.46 -2.73
C LEU A 49 -4.75 7.47 -2.23
N LEU A 50 -5.35 7.27 -1.06
CA LEU A 50 -6.44 8.13 -0.58
C LEU A 50 -5.99 9.56 -0.31
N ASP A 51 -4.75 9.72 0.15
CA ASP A 51 -4.10 11.02 0.33
C ASP A 51 -3.96 11.79 -1.00
N ASN A 52 -3.83 11.09 -2.15
CA ASN A 52 -3.68 11.71 -3.47
C ASN A 52 -4.96 12.45 -3.92
N VAL A 53 -6.10 12.13 -3.31
CA VAL A 53 -7.39 12.77 -3.62
C VAL A 53 -7.54 14.11 -2.91
N THR A 54 -6.87 14.27 -1.75
CA THR A 54 -7.07 15.43 -0.86
C THR A 54 -5.91 16.42 -0.88
N MET A 55 -4.71 15.99 -1.27
CA MET A 55 -3.49 16.81 -1.30
C MET A 55 -2.78 16.65 -2.64
N THR A 56 -1.98 17.66 -3.02
CA THR A 56 -1.09 17.53 -4.18
C THR A 56 0.02 16.52 -3.89
N MET A 57 0.55 15.87 -4.93
CA MET A 57 1.64 14.90 -4.77
C MET A 57 2.85 15.52 -4.08
N GLN A 58 3.19 16.77 -4.41
CA GLN A 58 4.35 17.45 -3.83
C GLN A 58 4.17 17.74 -2.33
N ASP A 59 2.99 18.20 -1.91
CA ASP A 59 2.69 18.45 -0.49
C ASP A 59 2.68 17.14 0.31
N GLN A 60 2.12 16.11 -0.29
CA GLN A 60 2.06 14.76 0.27
C GLN A 60 3.46 14.17 0.45
N ASP A 61 4.31 14.23 -0.57
CA ASP A 61 5.68 13.73 -0.53
C ASP A 61 6.50 14.49 0.51
N SER A 62 6.35 15.82 0.57
CA SER A 62 6.99 16.63 1.61
C SER A 62 6.53 16.21 3.01
N LYS A 63 5.22 16.03 3.22
CA LYS A 63 4.66 15.58 4.51
C LYS A 63 5.17 14.20 4.91
N ARG A 64 5.20 13.25 3.97
CA ARG A 64 5.68 11.88 4.20
C ARG A 64 7.18 11.85 4.47
N ASN A 65 7.97 12.59 3.70
CA ASN A 65 9.41 12.73 3.90
C ASN A 65 9.74 13.29 5.30
N ASN A 66 9.00 14.31 5.75
CA ASN A 66 9.19 14.90 7.07
C ASN A 66 8.77 13.97 8.23
N SER A 67 7.83 13.05 8.01
CA SER A 67 7.26 12.20 9.09
C SER A 67 7.85 10.79 9.14
N LEU A 68 8.17 10.19 7.99
CA LEU A 68 8.68 8.82 7.86
C LEU A 68 10.19 8.80 7.58
N GLY A 69 10.75 9.91 7.11
CA GLY A 69 12.14 10.05 6.68
C GLY A 69 12.30 10.00 5.15
N PRO A 70 13.55 10.09 4.65
CA PRO A 70 13.85 10.11 3.21
C PRO A 70 13.58 8.81 2.49
N ILE A 71 13.49 7.70 3.23
CA ILE A 71 13.21 6.36 2.69
C ILE A 71 11.95 5.84 3.35
N TYR A 72 10.90 5.64 2.57
CA TYR A 72 9.66 5.09 3.10
C TYR A 72 8.91 4.24 2.07
N GLY A 73 8.22 3.23 2.56
CA GLY A 73 7.30 2.41 1.79
C GLY A 73 5.93 3.06 1.63
N ALA A 74 5.29 2.81 0.51
CA ALA A 74 3.90 3.09 0.24
C ALA A 74 3.27 1.88 -0.47
N TYR A 75 1.97 1.94 -0.70
CA TYR A 75 1.26 0.95 -1.51
C TYR A 75 0.44 1.63 -2.60
N GLU A 76 0.69 1.26 -3.85
CA GLU A 76 -0.21 1.54 -4.96
C GLU A 76 -1.19 0.37 -5.05
N ALA A 77 -2.41 0.56 -4.54
CA ALA A 77 -3.36 -0.52 -4.27
C ALA A 77 -2.75 -1.60 -3.35
N ASN A 78 -2.40 -2.78 -3.89
CA ASN A 78 -1.75 -3.87 -3.15
C ASN A 78 -0.26 -4.03 -3.51
N SER A 79 0.26 -3.21 -4.42
CA SER A 79 1.66 -3.27 -4.86
C SER A 79 2.52 -2.43 -3.92
N PRO A 80 3.56 -3.01 -3.28
CA PRO A 80 4.48 -2.24 -2.47
C PRO A 80 5.37 -1.35 -3.35
N THR A 81 5.42 -0.05 -3.04
CA THR A 81 6.27 0.94 -3.71
C THR A 81 7.23 1.55 -2.70
N LEU A 82 8.48 1.79 -3.08
CA LEU A 82 9.46 2.47 -2.23
C LEU A 82 9.69 3.88 -2.76
N THR A 83 9.58 4.87 -1.89
CA THR A 83 9.95 6.25 -2.20
C THR A 83 11.30 6.56 -1.55
N GLU A 84 12.20 7.11 -2.35
CA GLU A 84 13.56 7.50 -1.98
C GLU A 84 13.76 8.99 -2.28
N ALA A 85 14.17 9.76 -1.27
CA ALA A 85 14.43 11.19 -1.38
C ALA A 85 15.91 11.56 -1.11
N ASP A 86 16.79 10.60 -0.76
CA ASP A 86 18.22 10.86 -0.61
C ASP A 86 18.89 11.02 -1.99
N PRO A 87 19.47 12.20 -2.31
CA PRO A 87 20.14 12.44 -3.58
C PRO A 87 21.29 11.47 -3.87
N LYS A 88 21.97 10.94 -2.84
CA LYS A 88 23.07 9.99 -3.01
C LYS A 88 22.56 8.63 -3.48
N LEU A 89 21.50 8.12 -2.85
CA LEU A 89 20.88 6.86 -3.24
C LEU A 89 20.20 6.99 -4.60
N LEU A 90 19.51 8.10 -4.85
CA LEU A 90 18.94 8.39 -6.17
C LEU A 90 20.02 8.40 -7.25
N ARG A 91 21.17 9.05 -7.02
CA ARG A 91 22.30 9.01 -7.97
C ARG A 91 22.77 7.57 -8.21
N ASP A 92 22.93 6.79 -7.16
CA ASP A 92 23.45 5.43 -7.27
C ASP A 92 22.46 4.54 -8.05
N ILE A 93 21.16 4.60 -7.72
CA ILE A 93 20.09 3.89 -8.45
C ILE A 93 20.02 4.32 -9.92
N HIS A 94 20.05 5.63 -10.21
CA HIS A 94 19.82 6.14 -11.56
C HIS A 94 21.09 6.17 -12.44
N VAL A 95 22.28 5.94 -11.87
CA VAL A 95 23.55 6.02 -12.60
C VAL A 95 24.38 4.75 -12.48
N LYS A 96 24.73 4.33 -11.25
CA LYS A 96 25.64 3.19 -11.05
C LYS A 96 24.91 1.86 -11.23
N ASP A 97 23.74 1.77 -10.62
CA ASP A 97 22.96 0.54 -10.49
C ASP A 97 21.76 0.50 -11.43
N PHE A 98 21.68 1.42 -12.40
CA PHE A 98 20.54 1.52 -13.32
C PHE A 98 20.24 0.19 -14.03
N ALA A 99 21.29 -0.57 -14.37
CA ALA A 99 21.16 -1.90 -14.99
C ALA A 99 20.48 -2.96 -14.09
N ASN A 100 20.45 -2.75 -12.76
CA ASN A 100 19.79 -3.63 -11.79
C ASN A 100 18.30 -3.35 -11.65
N PHE A 101 17.78 -2.26 -12.25
CA PHE A 101 16.37 -1.91 -12.26
C PHE A 101 15.79 -1.96 -13.69
N PRO A 102 15.82 -3.13 -14.37
CA PRO A 102 15.10 -3.32 -15.62
C PRO A 102 13.59 -3.34 -15.36
N ASN A 103 12.81 -2.89 -16.35
CA ASN A 103 11.34 -2.82 -16.29
C ASN A 103 10.68 -4.12 -15.82
#